data_AF-I1Y9J1-F1
#
_entry.id   AF-I1Y9J1-F1
#
_cell.length_a   1.000
_cell.length_b   1.000
_cell.length_c   1.000
_cell.angle_alpha   90.00
_cell.angle_beta   90.00
_cell.angle_gamma   90.00
#
_symmetry.space_group_name_H-M   'P 1'
#
loop_
_entity.id
_entity.type
_entity.pdbx_description
1 polymer ?
#
loop_
_entity_poly.entity_id
_entity_poly.type
_entity_poly.pdbx_seq_one_letter_code
_entity_poly.pdbx_strand_id
1 'polypeptide(L)'
;MQRKSLGLVALIVVPGTLIGLVFSILLLLAPAKPAAADCGPTASVVINGDTKVDGYSQEQLKNAAVILGAGKALDLSLRGQMISVMVSLGESGLRVLDYGDGPGPDSRGLFQQRDNGAWGSYADRMDPTISATSFIKALQKVEGWELLEPTLAGNKVQRNADPYHYEKYWPGAVKLVQALSDGEYSLEGNDCAIPGKAGAGDDYPWKDSPTWMQVGAGAAAASPLGMFYRECVDFALWRVNQQMGSTGEPFKFLNGNFRPDGQGLGSALTWKSGWDAKGWPTGSVPRVGAVVWYAPGAGGADPTYGHVAVVKEVKDDGTYVEEGYNGNPPPDDHNYYTRTVSNEIPSAFLYLPTQEEKK
;
A
#
# COMPACT_ATOMS: atom_id res chain seq x y z
N MET A 1 24.55 67.91 -58.46
CA MET A 1 23.10 67.78 -58.75
C MET A 1 22.50 66.75 -57.80
N GLN A 2 21.36 67.13 -57.20
CA GLN A 2 20.33 66.30 -56.55
C GLN A 2 20.62 65.54 -55.23
N ARG A 3 19.94 66.07 -54.20
CA ARG A 3 19.53 65.50 -52.90
C ARG A 3 18.93 64.09 -53.02
N LYS A 4 19.06 63.29 -51.96
CA LYS A 4 17.91 62.73 -51.22
C LYS A 4 18.30 62.25 -49.82
N SER A 5 17.50 62.70 -48.87
CA SER A 5 17.42 62.40 -47.44
C SER A 5 17.00 60.97 -47.13
N LEU A 6 17.42 60.42 -45.99
CA LEU A 6 16.70 59.47 -45.12
C LEU A 6 17.68 59.16 -43.96
N GLY A 7 17.34 59.12 -42.68
CA GLY A 7 16.06 59.08 -41.99
C GLY A 7 16.39 58.50 -40.62
N LEU A 8 16.04 59.24 -39.57
CA LEU A 8 16.15 58.87 -38.17
C LEU A 8 15.47 57.50 -37.92
N VAL A 9 16.19 56.51 -37.40
CA VAL A 9 15.57 55.33 -36.77
C VAL A 9 16.01 55.31 -35.31
N ALA A 10 15.28 56.09 -34.51
CA ALA A 10 15.20 55.92 -33.08
C ALA A 10 13.99 55.02 -32.78
N LEU A 11 14.13 54.15 -31.77
CA LEU A 11 13.10 53.32 -31.13
C LEU A 11 12.44 52.27 -32.02
N ILE A 12 12.80 51.00 -31.80
CA ILE A 12 11.93 49.87 -31.38
C ILE A 12 12.86 48.66 -31.19
N VAL A 13 13.61 48.61 -30.08
CA VAL A 13 14.24 47.35 -29.62
C VAL A 13 14.20 47.23 -28.07
N VAL A 14 13.86 48.29 -27.35
CA VAL A 14 14.05 48.33 -25.89
C VAL A 14 12.90 47.75 -25.02
N PRO A 15 11.68 47.41 -25.47
CA PRO A 15 10.76 46.68 -24.58
C PRO A 15 11.05 45.17 -24.52
N GLY A 16 11.71 44.60 -25.52
CA GLY A 16 11.88 43.14 -25.63
C GLY A 16 12.91 42.55 -24.67
N THR A 17 14.00 43.28 -24.40
CA THR A 17 15.11 42.78 -23.60
C THR A 17 14.83 42.79 -22.10
N LEU A 18 14.06 43.77 -21.60
CA LEU A 18 13.64 43.82 -20.19
C LEU A 18 12.51 42.83 -19.89
N ILE A 19 11.57 42.61 -20.81
CA ILE A 19 10.52 41.59 -20.64
C ILE A 19 11.13 40.18 -20.67
N GLY A 20 12.12 39.93 -21.55
CA GLY A 20 12.82 38.65 -21.63
C GLY A 20 13.62 38.30 -20.37
N LEU A 21 14.24 39.29 -19.71
CA LEU A 21 14.98 39.07 -18.47
C LEU A 21 14.06 38.82 -17.26
N VAL A 22 12.91 39.49 -17.20
CA VAL A 22 11.89 39.23 -16.15
C VAL A 22 11.21 37.88 -16.35
N PHE A 23 10.91 37.48 -17.60
CA PHE A 23 10.40 36.13 -17.89
C PHE A 23 11.42 35.02 -17.59
N SER A 24 12.71 35.27 -17.82
CA SER A 24 13.77 34.29 -17.56
C SER A 24 13.99 34.05 -16.07
N ILE A 25 13.80 35.07 -15.21
CA ILE A 25 13.88 34.92 -13.75
C ILE A 25 12.63 34.23 -13.18
N LEU A 26 11.45 34.45 -13.76
CA LEU A 26 10.21 33.75 -13.39
C LEU A 26 10.19 32.26 -13.78
N LEU A 27 10.89 31.88 -14.85
CA LEU A 27 11.06 30.47 -15.26
C LEU A 27 12.08 29.69 -14.41
N LEU A 28 12.98 30.38 -13.69
CA LEU A 28 13.96 29.76 -12.77
C LEU A 28 13.44 29.62 -11.33
N LEU A 29 12.27 30.19 -11.03
CA LEU A 29 11.59 30.13 -9.71
C LEU A 29 10.27 29.37 -9.75
N ALA A 30 9.89 28.80 -10.90
CA ALA A 30 8.78 27.86 -10.96
C ALA A 30 9.19 26.57 -10.23
N PRO A 31 8.39 26.04 -9.29
CA PRO A 31 8.65 24.71 -8.75
C PRO A 31 8.66 23.75 -9.94
N ALA A 32 9.80 23.08 -10.16
CA ALA A 32 9.88 22.00 -11.11
C ALA A 32 8.74 21.04 -10.77
N LYS A 33 7.80 20.86 -11.71
CA LYS A 33 6.86 19.75 -11.65
C LYS A 33 7.73 18.51 -11.42
N PRO A 34 7.55 17.73 -10.35
CA PRO A 34 8.31 16.50 -10.23
C PRO A 34 8.04 15.73 -11.51
N ALA A 35 9.11 15.40 -12.24
CA ALA A 35 9.02 14.31 -13.19
C ALA A 35 8.45 13.15 -12.36
N ALA A 36 7.22 12.74 -12.66
CA ALA A 36 6.69 11.52 -12.09
C ALA A 36 7.71 10.46 -12.47
N ALA A 37 8.50 10.02 -11.49
CA ALA A 37 9.33 8.86 -11.65
C ALA A 37 8.34 7.76 -11.99
N ASP A 38 8.41 7.32 -13.24
CA ASP A 38 7.58 6.29 -13.82
C ASP A 38 7.99 4.96 -13.15
N CYS A 39 7.58 4.80 -11.90
CA CYS A 39 7.75 3.60 -11.08
C CYS A 39 6.47 2.78 -11.12
N GLY A 40 5.87 2.66 -12.30
CA GLY A 40 4.84 1.68 -12.58
C GLY A 40 5.51 0.36 -12.96
N PRO A 41 5.11 -0.79 -12.40
CA PRO A 41 5.59 -2.06 -12.90
C PRO A 41 5.14 -2.20 -14.34
N THR A 42 6.07 -2.24 -15.28
CA THR A 42 5.80 -2.91 -16.55
C THR A 42 5.88 -4.42 -16.31
N ALA A 43 4.99 -5.00 -15.49
CA ALA A 43 4.84 -6.44 -15.27
C ALA A 43 4.62 -7.24 -16.58
N SER A 44 5.66 -7.84 -17.17
CA SER A 44 5.45 -8.89 -18.17
C SER A 44 4.83 -10.08 -17.44
N VAL A 45 3.62 -10.47 -17.85
CA VAL A 45 3.02 -11.70 -17.38
C VAL A 45 3.60 -12.82 -18.23
N VAL A 46 4.70 -13.42 -17.78
CA VAL A 46 5.04 -14.76 -18.26
C VAL A 46 4.27 -15.74 -17.40
N ILE A 47 3.25 -16.36 -18.01
CA ILE A 47 2.57 -17.49 -17.39
C ILE A 47 3.58 -18.63 -17.36
N ASN A 48 4.30 -18.74 -16.26
CA ASN A 48 5.05 -19.94 -15.95
C ASN A 48 4.01 -21.05 -15.73
N GLY A 49 4.00 -22.05 -16.61
CA GLY A 49 3.02 -23.14 -16.61
C GLY A 49 3.02 -23.97 -15.31
N ASP A 50 3.99 -23.73 -14.43
CA ASP A 50 4.20 -24.46 -13.18
C ASP A 50 3.80 -23.68 -11.92
N THR A 51 3.33 -22.42 -12.02
CA THR A 51 2.86 -21.67 -10.84
C THR A 51 1.65 -22.40 -10.24
N LYS A 52 1.81 -22.93 -9.03
CA LYS A 52 0.75 -23.59 -8.27
C LYS A 52 0.33 -22.70 -7.11
N VAL A 53 -0.97 -22.46 -7.00
CA VAL A 53 -1.57 -21.76 -5.88
C VAL A 53 -2.65 -22.64 -5.30
N ASP A 54 -2.45 -23.10 -4.06
CA ASP A 54 -3.41 -23.99 -3.40
C ASP A 54 -4.82 -23.39 -3.41
N GLY A 55 -5.80 -24.19 -3.85
CA GLY A 55 -7.19 -23.78 -4.00
C GLY A 55 -7.56 -23.23 -5.38
N TYR A 56 -6.61 -23.07 -6.30
CA TYR A 56 -6.87 -22.55 -7.64
C TYR A 56 -6.38 -23.48 -8.76
N SER A 57 -7.22 -23.65 -9.76
CA SER A 57 -6.87 -24.40 -10.98
C SER A 57 -6.02 -23.56 -11.93
N GLN A 58 -5.28 -24.23 -12.81
CA GLN A 58 -4.48 -23.59 -13.86
C GLN A 58 -5.30 -22.64 -14.75
N GLU A 59 -6.58 -22.94 -15.01
CA GLU A 59 -7.49 -22.06 -15.75
C GLU A 59 -7.72 -20.75 -14.99
N GLN A 60 -8.02 -20.82 -13.69
CA GLN A 60 -8.24 -19.64 -12.85
C GLN A 60 -6.98 -18.79 -12.73
N LEU A 61 -5.80 -19.42 -12.65
CA LEU A 61 -4.51 -18.72 -12.64
C LEU A 61 -4.25 -18.00 -13.96
N LYS A 62 -4.54 -18.64 -15.10
CA LYS A 62 -4.44 -17.99 -16.42
C LYS A 62 -5.37 -16.80 -16.54
N ASN A 63 -6.62 -16.93 -16.10
CA ASN A 63 -7.58 -15.83 -16.15
C ASN A 63 -7.21 -14.68 -15.21
N ALA A 64 -6.71 -14.97 -14.01
CA ALA A 64 -6.15 -13.95 -13.12
C ALA A 64 -4.97 -13.21 -13.77
N ALA A 65 -4.05 -13.95 -14.40
CA ALA A 65 -2.95 -13.39 -15.16
C ALA A 65 -3.42 -12.46 -16.31
N VAL A 66 -4.48 -12.84 -17.03
CA VAL A 66 -5.10 -11.98 -18.06
C VAL A 66 -5.62 -10.67 -17.46
N ILE A 67 -6.28 -10.71 -16.30
CA ILE A 67 -6.76 -9.51 -15.59
C ILE A 67 -5.59 -8.59 -15.21
N LEU A 68 -4.49 -9.15 -14.67
CA LEU A 68 -3.29 -8.39 -14.33
C LEU A 68 -2.65 -7.74 -15.57
N GLY A 69 -2.55 -8.49 -16.66
CA GLY A 69 -2.03 -8.00 -17.93
C GLY A 69 -2.87 -6.85 -18.49
N ALA A 70 -4.20 -6.94 -18.44
CA ALA A 70 -5.11 -5.87 -18.85
C ALA A 70 -4.98 -4.63 -17.95
N GLY A 71 -4.84 -4.81 -16.63
CA GLY A 71 -4.63 -3.72 -15.69
C GLY A 71 -3.32 -2.97 -15.94
N LYS A 72 -2.22 -3.70 -16.15
CA LYS A 72 -0.96 -3.08 -16.58
C LYS A 72 -1.12 -2.30 -17.88
N ALA A 73 -1.79 -2.87 -18.89
CA ALA A 73 -1.96 -2.20 -20.18
C ALA A 73 -2.78 -0.89 -20.08
N LEU A 74 -3.53 -0.70 -18.99
CA LEU A 74 -4.32 0.49 -18.70
C LEU A 74 -3.73 1.35 -17.57
N ASP A 75 -2.47 1.12 -17.20
CA ASP A 75 -1.77 1.83 -16.11
C ASP A 75 -2.53 1.79 -14.78
N LEU A 76 -3.18 0.65 -14.50
CA LEU A 76 -3.92 0.43 -13.26
C LEU A 76 -2.94 0.03 -12.15
N SER A 77 -3.01 0.72 -11.02
CA SER A 77 -2.21 0.37 -9.83
C SER A 77 -2.44 -1.08 -9.38
N LEU A 78 -1.46 -1.66 -8.67
CA LEU A 78 -1.57 -3.03 -8.14
C LEU A 78 -2.83 -3.21 -7.29
N ARG A 79 -3.26 -2.18 -6.55
CA ARG A 79 -4.53 -2.17 -5.80
C ARG A 79 -5.74 -2.32 -6.72
N GLY A 80 -5.78 -1.62 -7.85
CA GLY A 80 -6.86 -1.77 -8.84
C GLY A 80 -6.83 -3.14 -9.53
N GLN A 81 -5.64 -3.69 -9.77
CA GLN A 81 -5.48 -5.04 -10.31
C GLN A 81 -6.03 -6.09 -9.33
N MET A 82 -5.70 -5.97 -8.03
CA MET A 82 -6.28 -6.81 -6.97
C MET A 82 -7.80 -6.66 -6.87
N ILE A 83 -8.35 -5.45 -6.98
CA ILE A 83 -9.82 -5.22 -7.01
C ILE A 83 -10.44 -5.95 -8.20
N SER A 84 -9.80 -5.91 -9.37
CA SER A 84 -10.29 -6.59 -10.57
C SER A 84 -10.29 -8.11 -10.41
N VAL A 85 -9.24 -8.69 -9.82
CA VAL A 85 -9.20 -10.13 -9.50
C VAL A 85 -10.25 -10.50 -8.44
N MET A 86 -10.44 -9.67 -7.41
CA MET A 86 -11.46 -9.87 -6.37
C MET A 86 -12.88 -9.88 -6.95
N VAL A 87 -13.20 -8.93 -7.84
CA VAL A 87 -14.52 -8.90 -8.49
C VAL A 87 -14.69 -10.13 -9.38
N SER A 88 -13.70 -10.49 -10.20
CA SER A 88 -13.82 -11.68 -11.05
C SER A 88 -13.94 -12.98 -10.25
N LEU A 89 -13.29 -13.08 -9.08
CA LEU A 89 -13.50 -14.17 -8.14
C LEU A 89 -14.95 -14.23 -7.63
N GLY A 90 -15.55 -13.08 -7.34
CA GLY A 90 -16.93 -13.02 -6.86
C GLY A 90 -17.98 -13.33 -7.92
N GLU A 91 -17.73 -12.87 -9.15
CA GLU A 91 -18.67 -13.03 -10.26
C GLU A 91 -18.64 -14.44 -10.86
N SER A 92 -17.45 -15.02 -11.01
CA SER A 92 -17.27 -16.27 -11.76
C SER A 92 -16.32 -17.27 -11.12
N GLY A 93 -15.68 -16.90 -10.01
CA GLY A 93 -14.56 -17.66 -9.47
C GLY A 93 -13.37 -17.71 -10.43
N LEU A 94 -13.14 -16.65 -11.22
CA LEU A 94 -12.11 -16.55 -12.28
C LEU A 94 -12.31 -17.53 -13.45
N ARG A 95 -13.57 -17.77 -13.85
CA ARG A 95 -13.89 -18.62 -15.01
C ARG A 95 -14.67 -17.82 -16.05
N VAL A 96 -14.43 -18.12 -17.32
CA VAL A 96 -15.22 -17.51 -18.40
C VAL A 96 -16.53 -18.28 -18.52
N LEU A 97 -17.61 -17.76 -17.92
CA LEU A 97 -18.91 -18.43 -17.93
C LEU A 97 -19.77 -17.96 -19.11
N ASP A 98 -20.35 -18.92 -19.84
CA ASP A 98 -21.32 -18.67 -20.92
C ASP A 98 -22.78 -18.66 -20.42
N TYR A 99 -22.98 -18.41 -19.15
CA TYR A 99 -24.29 -18.30 -18.54
C TYR A 99 -24.21 -17.32 -17.37
N GLY A 100 -25.36 -16.76 -17.00
CA GLY A 100 -25.52 -15.99 -15.78
C GLY A 100 -26.59 -16.59 -14.87
N ASP A 101 -26.93 -15.87 -13.82
CA ASP A 101 -27.86 -16.33 -12.78
C ASP A 101 -29.30 -15.84 -13.01
N GLY A 102 -30.20 -16.10 -12.06
CA GLY A 102 -31.61 -15.69 -12.18
C GLY A 102 -31.81 -14.18 -12.38
N PRO A 103 -31.16 -13.31 -11.56
CA PRO A 103 -31.16 -11.87 -11.78
C PRO A 103 -30.49 -11.41 -13.08
N GLY A 104 -29.50 -12.15 -13.57
CA GLY A 104 -28.71 -11.82 -14.76
C GLY A 104 -28.49 -12.95 -15.76
N PRO A 105 -29.53 -13.53 -16.39
CA PRO A 105 -29.38 -14.73 -17.22
C PRO A 105 -28.53 -14.52 -18.49
N ASP A 106 -28.45 -13.27 -18.95
CA ASP A 106 -27.62 -12.79 -20.06
C ASP A 106 -26.21 -12.35 -19.65
N SER A 107 -25.84 -12.41 -18.37
CA SER A 107 -24.48 -12.11 -17.89
C SER A 107 -23.46 -13.10 -18.45
N ARG A 108 -22.27 -12.62 -18.83
CA ARG A 108 -21.21 -13.44 -19.46
C ARG A 108 -19.81 -13.10 -18.96
N GLY A 109 -18.91 -14.08 -19.08
CA GLY A 109 -17.48 -13.91 -18.89
C GLY A 109 -17.02 -13.77 -17.44
N LEU A 110 -15.77 -13.30 -17.30
CA LEU A 110 -15.04 -13.23 -16.02
C LEU A 110 -15.72 -12.36 -14.96
N PHE A 111 -16.44 -11.33 -15.41
CA PHE A 111 -17.07 -10.30 -14.57
C PHE A 111 -18.60 -10.34 -14.66
N GLN A 112 -19.19 -11.41 -15.24
CA GLN A 112 -20.65 -11.56 -15.39
C GLN A 112 -21.33 -10.31 -15.97
N GLN A 113 -20.75 -9.77 -17.03
CA GLN A 113 -21.19 -8.53 -17.66
C GLN A 113 -22.49 -8.72 -18.44
N ARG A 114 -23.46 -7.84 -18.20
CA ARG A 114 -24.81 -7.85 -18.79
C ARG A 114 -24.83 -7.45 -20.28
N ASP A 115 -25.82 -7.93 -21.02
CA ASP A 115 -26.08 -7.48 -22.40
C ASP A 115 -26.94 -6.20 -22.42
N ASN A 116 -26.37 -5.10 -21.97
CA ASN A 116 -27.06 -3.80 -21.86
C ASN A 116 -26.38 -2.68 -22.66
N GLY A 117 -25.46 -3.05 -23.55
CA GLY A 117 -24.66 -2.11 -24.35
C GLY A 117 -23.47 -1.45 -23.64
N ALA A 118 -23.34 -1.58 -22.31
CA ALA A 118 -22.23 -0.97 -21.57
C ALA A 118 -20.92 -1.78 -21.62
N TRP A 119 -21.02 -3.07 -21.96
CA TRP A 119 -19.93 -4.05 -21.82
C TRP A 119 -19.46 -4.66 -23.14
N GLY A 120 -19.92 -4.14 -24.28
CA GLY A 120 -19.59 -4.65 -25.61
C GLY A 120 -20.50 -5.80 -26.07
N SER A 121 -20.09 -6.44 -27.17
CA SER A 121 -20.80 -7.56 -27.77
C SER A 121 -20.70 -8.84 -26.92
N TYR A 122 -21.45 -9.88 -27.30
CA TYR A 122 -21.30 -11.21 -26.69
C TYR A 122 -19.85 -11.72 -26.78
N ALA A 123 -19.19 -11.57 -27.93
CA ALA A 123 -17.81 -12.00 -28.12
C ALA A 123 -16.84 -11.23 -27.20
N ASP A 124 -17.06 -9.92 -27.03
CA ASP A 124 -16.24 -9.08 -26.15
C ASP A 124 -16.34 -9.51 -24.68
N ARG A 125 -17.55 -9.85 -24.22
CA ARG A 125 -17.79 -10.30 -22.84
C ARG A 125 -17.23 -11.71 -22.60
N MET A 126 -17.17 -12.56 -23.62
CA MET A 126 -16.59 -13.90 -23.53
C MET A 126 -15.07 -13.91 -23.65
N ASP A 127 -14.47 -12.87 -24.22
CA ASP A 127 -13.01 -12.72 -24.24
C ASP A 127 -12.50 -12.24 -22.87
N PRO A 128 -11.60 -13.00 -22.20
CA PRO A 128 -11.14 -12.65 -20.86
C PRO A 128 -10.33 -11.34 -20.83
N THR A 129 -9.63 -10.99 -21.91
CA THR A 129 -8.82 -9.76 -21.98
C THR A 129 -9.73 -8.55 -22.19
N ILE A 130 -10.70 -8.65 -23.11
CA ILE A 130 -11.63 -7.56 -23.42
C ILE A 130 -12.58 -7.33 -22.24
N SER A 131 -13.15 -8.39 -21.64
CA SER A 131 -14.01 -8.26 -20.46
C SER A 131 -13.29 -7.62 -19.27
N ALA A 132 -12.04 -8.00 -19.00
CA ALA A 132 -11.19 -7.37 -17.97
C ALA A 132 -10.90 -5.90 -18.29
N THR A 133 -10.51 -5.59 -19.53
CA THR A 133 -10.27 -4.22 -20.01
C THR A 133 -11.50 -3.33 -19.80
N SER A 134 -12.68 -3.85 -20.12
CA SER A 134 -13.96 -3.12 -19.94
C SER A 134 -14.26 -2.86 -18.47
N PHE A 135 -14.08 -3.85 -17.59
CA PHE A 135 -14.24 -3.67 -16.14
C PHE A 135 -13.29 -2.61 -15.59
N ILE A 136 -12.01 -2.68 -15.95
CA ILE A 136 -10.98 -1.75 -15.45
C ILE A 136 -11.26 -0.31 -15.89
N LYS A 137 -11.67 -0.11 -17.14
CA LYS A 137 -12.11 1.21 -17.63
C LYS A 137 -13.33 1.73 -16.87
N ALA A 138 -14.22 0.86 -16.41
CA ALA A 138 -15.36 1.25 -15.59
C ALA A 138 -14.91 1.59 -14.16
N LEU A 139 -13.98 0.82 -13.57
CA LEU A 139 -13.38 1.10 -12.26
C LEU A 139 -12.69 2.46 -12.22
N GLN A 140 -11.85 2.77 -13.22
CA GLN A 140 -11.16 4.07 -13.31
C GLN A 140 -12.10 5.28 -13.44
N LYS A 141 -13.36 5.06 -13.86
CA LYS A 141 -14.40 6.11 -13.92
C LYS A 141 -15.12 6.32 -12.60
N VAL A 142 -14.90 5.47 -11.59
CA VAL A 142 -15.47 5.64 -10.26
C VAL A 142 -14.63 6.66 -9.50
N GLU A 143 -15.19 7.83 -9.20
CA GLU A 143 -14.47 8.88 -8.48
C GLU A 143 -13.97 8.39 -7.11
N GLY A 144 -12.67 8.56 -6.87
CA GLY A 144 -12.01 8.21 -5.61
C GLY A 144 -11.97 6.71 -5.31
N TRP A 145 -12.12 5.83 -6.31
CA TRP A 145 -12.10 4.38 -6.12
C TRP A 145 -10.84 3.89 -5.39
N GLU A 146 -9.72 4.59 -5.54
CA GLU A 146 -8.44 4.32 -4.88
C GLU A 146 -8.52 4.47 -3.36
N LEU A 147 -9.45 5.29 -2.87
CA LEU A 147 -9.65 5.58 -1.44
C LEU A 147 -10.77 4.73 -0.83
N LEU A 148 -11.59 4.08 -1.65
CA LEU A 148 -12.66 3.21 -1.19
C LEU A 148 -12.14 1.85 -0.75
N GLU A 149 -12.87 1.22 0.16
CA GLU A 149 -12.69 -0.21 0.42
C GLU A 149 -12.84 -1.00 -0.89
N PRO A 150 -11.99 -2.02 -1.14
CA PRO A 150 -12.00 -2.79 -2.38
C PRO A 150 -13.39 -3.28 -2.81
N THR A 151 -14.20 -3.80 -1.87
CA THR A 151 -15.56 -4.27 -2.14
C THR A 151 -16.47 -3.15 -2.61
N LEU A 152 -16.35 -1.95 -2.03
CA LEU A 152 -17.16 -0.78 -2.39
C LEU A 152 -16.76 -0.25 -3.78
N ALA A 153 -15.48 -0.29 -4.11
CA ALA A 153 -15.00 0.06 -5.44
C ALA A 153 -15.56 -0.90 -6.51
N GLY A 154 -15.48 -2.21 -6.27
CA GLY A 154 -16.06 -3.24 -7.13
C GLY A 154 -17.59 -3.13 -7.25
N ASN A 155 -18.28 -2.92 -6.13
CA ASN A 155 -19.73 -2.72 -6.11
C ASN A 155 -20.15 -1.46 -6.89
N LYS A 156 -19.42 -0.35 -6.82
CA LYS A 156 -19.75 0.84 -7.62
C LYS A 156 -19.70 0.61 -9.12
N VAL A 157 -18.86 -0.33 -9.57
CA VAL A 157 -18.79 -0.75 -10.98
C VAL A 157 -19.94 -1.69 -11.33
N GLN A 158 -20.10 -2.77 -10.57
CA GLN A 158 -21.01 -3.88 -10.88
C GLN A 158 -22.47 -3.61 -10.47
N ARG A 159 -22.65 -2.76 -9.46
CA ARG A 159 -23.94 -2.33 -8.89
C ARG A 159 -24.83 -3.48 -8.45
N ASN A 160 -24.24 -4.52 -7.87
CA ASN A 160 -25.00 -5.59 -7.21
C ASN A 160 -25.66 -5.09 -5.92
N ALA A 161 -26.65 -5.83 -5.42
CA ALA A 161 -27.51 -5.39 -4.31
C ALA A 161 -26.78 -5.29 -2.96
N ASP A 162 -25.73 -6.10 -2.76
CA ASP A 162 -24.94 -6.14 -1.54
C ASP A 162 -23.58 -5.42 -1.75
N PRO A 163 -23.35 -4.26 -1.12
CA PRO A 163 -22.09 -3.51 -1.26
C PRO A 163 -20.85 -4.27 -0.73
N TYR A 164 -21.04 -5.26 0.13
CA TYR A 164 -19.98 -6.08 0.72
C TYR A 164 -19.84 -7.46 0.05
N HIS A 165 -20.56 -7.70 -1.05
CA HIS A 165 -20.56 -8.99 -1.75
C HIS A 165 -19.15 -9.53 -2.07
N TYR A 166 -18.22 -8.63 -2.42
CA TYR A 166 -16.88 -9.01 -2.86
C TYR A 166 -15.87 -9.19 -1.73
N GLU A 167 -16.17 -8.68 -0.54
CA GLU A 167 -15.24 -8.58 0.59
C GLU A 167 -14.58 -9.93 0.92
N LYS A 168 -15.37 -11.00 0.94
CA LYS A 168 -14.88 -12.36 1.25
C LYS A 168 -13.81 -12.87 0.29
N TYR A 169 -13.78 -12.39 -0.95
CA TYR A 169 -12.84 -12.79 -2.00
C TYR A 169 -11.53 -12.00 -1.99
N TRP A 170 -11.44 -10.89 -1.24
CA TRP A 170 -10.26 -10.03 -1.20
C TRP A 170 -8.96 -10.79 -0.83
N PRO A 171 -8.92 -11.65 0.20
CA PRO A 171 -7.70 -12.41 0.51
C PRO A 171 -7.28 -13.37 -0.61
N GLY A 172 -8.24 -13.96 -1.32
CA GLY A 172 -7.97 -14.82 -2.47
C GLY A 172 -7.37 -14.04 -3.63
N ALA A 173 -7.85 -12.82 -3.86
CA ALA A 173 -7.29 -11.93 -4.88
C ALA A 173 -5.84 -11.54 -4.54
N VAL A 174 -5.58 -11.12 -3.30
CA VAL A 174 -4.22 -10.79 -2.84
C VAL A 174 -3.27 -11.97 -3.04
N LYS A 175 -3.66 -13.17 -2.60
CA LYS A 175 -2.87 -14.42 -2.76
C LYS A 175 -2.51 -14.69 -4.22
N LEU A 176 -3.49 -14.54 -5.12
CA LEU A 176 -3.31 -14.78 -6.54
C LEU A 176 -2.41 -13.75 -7.20
N VAL A 177 -2.61 -12.46 -6.90
CA VAL A 177 -1.78 -11.39 -7.46
C VAL A 177 -0.34 -11.54 -7.01
N GLN A 178 -0.10 -11.85 -5.73
CA GLN A 178 1.24 -12.13 -5.21
C GLN A 178 1.90 -13.30 -5.94
N ALA A 179 1.26 -14.48 -5.95
CA ALA A 179 1.83 -15.67 -6.55
C ALA A 179 2.09 -15.56 -8.07
N LEU A 180 1.26 -14.80 -8.79
CA LEU A 180 1.44 -14.56 -10.22
C LEU A 180 2.47 -13.46 -10.51
N SER A 181 2.74 -12.58 -9.55
CA SER A 181 3.77 -11.56 -9.66
C SER A 181 5.16 -12.11 -9.30
N ASP A 182 5.25 -13.15 -8.48
CA ASP A 182 6.51 -13.79 -8.05
C ASP A 182 7.16 -14.67 -9.12
N GLY A 183 6.47 -14.98 -10.23
CA GLY A 183 6.95 -15.84 -11.32
C GLY A 183 8.05 -15.25 -12.23
N GLU A 184 8.36 -13.97 -12.12
CA GLU A 184 9.44 -13.28 -12.87
C GLU A 184 10.23 -12.27 -12.00
N TYR A 185 10.46 -12.53 -10.72
CA TYR A 185 11.47 -11.77 -9.96
C TYR A 185 12.74 -12.61 -9.78
N SER A 186 13.64 -12.57 -10.77
CA SER A 186 15.05 -12.87 -10.49
C SER A 186 15.63 -11.71 -9.67
N LEU A 187 16.10 -12.01 -8.47
CA LEU A 187 16.79 -11.08 -7.58
C LEU A 187 18.16 -10.71 -8.15
N GLU A 188 18.22 -9.89 -9.19
CA GLU A 188 19.39 -9.10 -9.53
C GLU A 188 18.99 -7.68 -9.92
N GLY A 189 19.26 -6.75 -9.00
CA GLY A 189 19.48 -5.32 -9.24
C GLY A 189 18.48 -4.55 -10.10
N ASN A 190 17.44 -3.97 -9.48
CA ASN A 190 17.37 -2.51 -9.26
C ASN A 190 16.07 -2.13 -8.52
N ASP A 191 16.27 -1.29 -7.50
CA ASP A 191 15.29 -0.78 -6.55
C ASP A 191 14.08 -0.10 -7.20
N CYS A 192 12.90 -0.68 -6.98
CA CYS A 192 11.65 0.03 -6.71
C CYS A 192 10.82 -0.88 -5.79
N ALA A 193 10.97 -0.64 -4.49
CA ALA A 193 10.42 -1.45 -3.42
C ALA A 193 8.88 -1.43 -3.39
N ILE A 194 8.31 -2.60 -3.10
CA ILE A 194 7.04 -2.69 -2.35
C ILE A 194 7.20 -1.78 -1.11
N PRO A 195 6.32 -0.80 -0.85
CA PRO A 195 6.40 -0.03 0.39
C PRO A 195 6.28 -0.98 1.59
N GLY A 196 7.38 -1.14 2.33
CA GLY A 196 7.46 -1.95 3.54
C GLY A 196 7.84 -3.42 3.32
N LYS A 197 9.13 -3.68 3.05
CA LYS A 197 9.69 -5.01 3.38
C LYS A 197 9.98 -5.08 4.88
N ALA A 198 9.03 -5.61 5.65
CA ALA A 198 9.42 -6.32 6.87
C ALA A 198 10.36 -7.46 6.41
N GLY A 199 11.63 -7.45 6.83
CA GLY A 199 12.63 -8.33 6.18
C GLY A 199 14.02 -7.74 5.98
N ALA A 200 14.12 -6.44 5.67
CA ALA A 200 15.33 -5.80 5.18
C ALA A 200 16.34 -5.44 6.29
N GLY A 201 16.67 -6.38 7.18
CA GLY A 201 17.59 -6.12 8.30
C GLY A 201 17.21 -4.85 9.08
N ASP A 202 18.21 -4.08 9.49
CA ASP A 202 18.01 -2.77 10.13
C ASP A 202 17.98 -1.63 9.09
N ASP A 203 16.78 -1.39 8.55
CA ASP A 203 16.43 -0.34 7.60
C ASP A 203 15.83 0.91 8.28
N TYR A 204 15.91 0.97 9.61
CA TYR A 204 15.44 2.11 10.37
C TYR A 204 16.25 3.38 10.00
N PRO A 205 15.61 4.47 9.51
CA PRO A 205 16.34 5.64 8.98
C PRO A 205 17.18 6.37 10.03
N TRP A 206 16.83 6.19 11.30
CA TRP A 206 17.43 6.90 12.43
C TRP A 206 18.18 5.95 13.39
N LYS A 207 18.69 4.83 12.87
CA LYS A 207 19.46 3.83 13.64
C LYS A 207 20.70 4.39 14.34
N ASP A 208 21.33 5.41 13.75
CA ASP A 208 22.52 6.07 14.29
C ASP A 208 22.19 7.33 15.11
N SER A 209 20.91 7.68 15.27
CA SER A 209 20.51 8.86 16.04
C SER A 209 20.76 8.67 17.55
N PRO A 210 21.00 9.75 18.30
CA PRO A 210 21.23 9.66 19.73
C PRO A 210 19.95 9.25 20.48
N THR A 211 20.11 8.35 21.44
CA THR A 211 19.06 8.00 22.41
C THR A 211 18.84 9.15 23.40
N TRP A 212 17.66 9.18 24.02
CA TRP A 212 17.37 10.16 25.08
C TRP A 212 18.29 10.03 26.30
N MET A 213 18.88 8.86 26.55
CA MET A 213 19.89 8.67 27.61
C MET A 213 21.20 9.39 27.30
N GLN A 214 21.54 9.56 26.02
CA GLN A 214 22.79 10.21 25.59
C GLN A 214 22.69 11.73 25.56
N VAL A 215 21.52 12.27 25.16
CA VAL A 215 21.35 13.72 24.93
C VAL A 215 20.26 14.37 25.79
N GLY A 216 19.63 13.60 26.67
CA GLY A 216 18.49 14.04 27.48
C GLY A 216 17.15 13.93 26.73
N ALA A 217 16.06 13.85 27.49
CA ALA A 217 14.71 13.86 26.94
C ALA A 217 14.37 15.26 26.38
N GLY A 218 14.38 15.39 25.06
CA GLY A 218 14.13 16.66 24.38
C GLY A 218 14.17 16.51 22.86
N ALA A 219 14.11 17.65 22.15
CA ALA A 219 14.04 17.66 20.69
C ALA A 219 15.21 16.93 20.00
N ALA A 220 16.40 16.96 20.60
CA ALA A 220 17.58 16.28 20.08
C ALA A 220 17.47 14.75 20.07
N ALA A 221 16.61 14.19 20.94
CA ALA A 221 16.35 12.76 21.02
C ALA A 221 15.08 12.34 20.28
N ALA A 222 14.33 13.28 19.66
CA ALA A 222 13.02 13.01 19.09
C ALA A 222 13.07 12.89 17.56
N SER A 223 12.40 11.86 17.04
CA SER A 223 12.19 11.66 15.61
C SER A 223 11.10 12.58 15.06
N PRO A 224 11.02 12.74 13.73
CA PRO A 224 9.92 13.42 13.06
C PRO A 224 8.53 12.83 13.37
N LEU A 225 8.46 11.60 13.88
CA LEU A 225 7.21 10.97 14.32
C LEU A 225 6.74 11.47 15.69
N GLY A 226 7.56 12.25 16.39
CA GLY A 226 7.28 12.73 17.75
C GLY A 226 7.50 11.66 18.82
N MET A 227 8.31 10.65 18.54
CA MET A 227 8.78 9.62 19.48
C MET A 227 10.28 9.76 19.71
N PHE A 228 10.84 9.13 20.75
CA PHE A 228 12.29 9.14 20.95
C PHE A 228 13.00 8.12 20.06
N TYR A 229 14.13 8.53 19.48
CA TYR A 229 14.92 7.69 18.60
C TYR A 229 15.27 6.37 19.25
N ARG A 230 15.16 5.31 18.45
CA ARG A 230 15.61 3.94 18.81
C ARG A 230 14.83 3.34 19.97
N GLU A 231 13.67 3.92 20.29
CA GLU A 231 12.67 3.30 21.14
C GLU A 231 11.77 2.36 20.34
N CYS A 232 11.16 1.42 21.04
CA CYS A 232 10.24 0.45 20.46
C CYS A 232 9.06 1.12 19.72
N VAL A 233 8.49 2.17 20.33
CA VAL A 233 7.36 2.93 19.80
C VAL A 233 7.73 3.76 18.55
N ASP A 234 8.96 4.23 18.45
CA ASP A 234 9.40 5.05 17.32
C ASP A 234 9.57 4.18 16.07
N PHE A 235 10.29 3.06 16.23
CA PHE A 235 10.45 2.08 15.17
C PHE A 235 9.11 1.49 14.72
N ALA A 236 8.24 1.11 15.66
CA ALA A 236 6.93 0.56 15.31
C ALA A 236 6.06 1.59 14.57
N LEU A 237 6.06 2.86 14.98
CA LEU A 237 5.25 3.90 14.33
C LEU A 237 5.80 4.25 12.94
N TRP A 238 7.13 4.21 12.79
CA TRP A 238 7.77 4.32 11.49
C TRP A 238 7.35 3.17 10.56
N ARG A 239 7.38 1.94 11.05
CA ARG A 239 6.97 0.77 10.27
C ARG A 239 5.50 0.80 9.89
N VAL A 240 4.63 1.27 10.78
CA VAL A 240 3.21 1.52 10.51
C VAL A 240 3.04 2.55 9.40
N ASN A 241 3.78 3.67 9.43
CA ASN A 241 3.76 4.64 8.34
C ASN A 241 4.22 4.01 7.02
N GLN A 242 5.34 3.28 7.04
CA GLN A 242 5.91 2.60 5.88
C GLN A 242 4.89 1.66 5.23
N GLN A 243 4.24 0.81 6.04
CA GLN A 243 3.21 -0.15 5.60
C GLN A 243 1.91 0.53 5.14
N MET A 244 1.65 1.74 5.61
CA MET A 244 0.52 2.55 5.20
C MET A 244 0.86 3.52 4.05
N GLY A 245 2.00 3.29 3.38
CA GLY A 245 2.43 4.02 2.18
C GLY A 245 3.08 5.38 2.44
N SER A 246 3.46 5.68 3.68
CA SER A 246 4.13 6.91 4.09
C SER A 246 5.58 6.61 4.46
N THR A 247 6.49 6.75 3.50
CA THR A 247 7.91 6.35 3.63
C THR A 247 8.86 7.51 3.91
N GLY A 248 8.35 8.74 3.96
CA GLY A 248 9.11 9.94 4.25
C GLY A 248 8.21 11.08 4.71
N GLU A 249 8.82 12.19 5.09
CA GLU A 249 8.09 13.37 5.54
C GLU A 249 7.28 14.03 4.41
N PRO A 250 6.08 14.56 4.71
CA PRO A 250 5.39 14.49 5.99
C PRO A 250 4.80 13.09 6.25
N PHE A 251 5.05 12.54 7.44
CA PHE A 251 4.50 11.24 7.83
C PHE A 251 3.00 11.32 8.09
N LYS A 252 2.27 10.28 7.68
CA LYS A 252 0.81 10.19 7.81
C LYS A 252 0.37 10.08 9.28
N PHE A 253 1.10 9.30 10.07
CA PHE A 253 0.81 9.02 11.46
C PHE A 253 1.96 9.49 12.33
N LEU A 254 1.65 10.38 13.27
CA LEU A 254 2.55 10.95 14.25
C LEU A 254 2.03 10.60 15.64
N ASN A 255 2.92 10.62 16.63
CA ASN A 255 2.56 10.44 18.03
C ASN A 255 1.36 11.32 18.41
N GLY A 256 1.39 12.60 18.04
CA GLY A 256 0.33 13.58 18.37
C GLY A 256 -0.93 13.55 17.52
N ASN A 257 -0.98 12.78 16.42
CA ASN A 257 -2.16 12.75 15.53
C ASN A 257 -2.75 11.34 15.33
N PHE A 258 -2.13 10.31 15.91
CA PHE A 258 -2.56 8.94 15.70
C PHE A 258 -3.97 8.72 16.27
N ARG A 259 -4.22 9.24 17.47
CA ARG A 259 -5.47 9.03 18.19
C ARG A 259 -6.50 10.11 17.84
N PRO A 260 -7.76 9.73 17.57
CA PRO A 260 -8.79 10.70 17.23
C PRO A 260 -9.26 11.55 18.43
N ASP A 261 -8.92 11.16 19.65
CA ASP A 261 -9.22 11.89 20.89
C ASP A 261 -8.22 13.02 21.20
N GLY A 262 -7.25 13.27 20.31
CA GLY A 262 -6.23 14.31 20.45
C GLY A 262 -5.12 13.99 21.45
N GLN A 263 -5.13 12.81 22.07
CA GLN A 263 -4.03 12.35 22.92
C GLN A 263 -2.86 11.83 22.08
N GLY A 264 -1.66 11.89 22.65
CA GLY A 264 -0.50 11.22 22.06
C GLY A 264 -0.61 9.70 22.13
N LEU A 265 -0.01 8.98 21.17
CA LEU A 265 0.13 7.52 21.24
C LEU A 265 1.04 7.09 22.40
N GLY A 266 2.06 7.89 22.74
CA GLY A 266 2.89 7.74 23.93
C GLY A 266 3.72 6.45 23.98
N SER A 267 3.93 5.93 25.19
CA SER A 267 4.62 4.65 25.43
C SER A 267 3.78 3.46 24.97
N ALA A 268 4.39 2.27 24.87
CA ALA A 268 3.69 1.04 24.48
C ALA A 268 2.39 0.79 25.28
N LEU A 269 2.32 1.15 26.56
CA LEU A 269 1.12 1.05 27.42
C LEU A 269 -0.16 1.57 26.74
N THR A 270 -0.07 2.68 26.01
CA THR A 270 -1.21 3.39 25.42
C THR A 270 -1.48 2.99 23.96
N TRP A 271 -0.68 2.10 23.38
CA TRP A 271 -0.80 1.72 21.97
C TRP A 271 -2.08 0.96 21.67
N LYS A 272 -2.42 -0.07 22.46
CA LYS A 272 -3.66 -0.82 22.23
C LYS A 272 -4.88 0.08 22.31
N SER A 273 -4.98 0.92 23.36
CA SER A 273 -6.10 1.85 23.49
C SER A 273 -6.13 2.90 22.37
N GLY A 274 -4.96 3.29 21.85
CA GLY A 274 -4.85 4.19 20.70
C GLY A 274 -5.35 3.53 19.40
N TRP A 275 -5.04 2.25 19.22
CA TRP A 275 -5.55 1.43 18.12
C TRP A 275 -7.08 1.27 18.20
N ASP A 276 -7.57 0.89 19.37
CA ASP A 276 -9.00 0.72 19.63
C ASP A 276 -9.75 2.06 19.42
N ALA A 277 -9.21 3.18 19.91
CA ALA A 277 -9.79 4.51 19.72
C ALA A 277 -9.81 4.94 18.24
N LYS A 278 -8.80 4.55 17.46
CA LYS A 278 -8.74 4.78 16.01
C LYS A 278 -9.75 3.91 15.24
N GLY A 279 -10.39 2.94 15.90
CA GLY A 279 -11.28 1.97 15.29
C GLY A 279 -10.54 0.91 14.49
N TRP A 280 -9.24 0.71 14.75
CA TRP A 280 -8.43 -0.27 14.03
C TRP A 280 -8.51 -1.64 14.70
N PRO A 281 -8.52 -2.72 13.92
CA PRO A 281 -8.66 -4.08 14.41
C PRO A 281 -7.53 -4.52 15.35
N THR A 282 -7.88 -5.35 16.34
CA THR A 282 -6.93 -6.05 17.22
C THR A 282 -7.34 -7.52 17.37
N GLY A 283 -6.38 -8.40 17.68
CA GLY A 283 -6.68 -9.83 17.87
C GLY A 283 -5.50 -10.62 18.43
N SER A 284 -5.51 -11.92 18.18
CA SER A 284 -4.62 -12.90 18.84
C SER A 284 -3.80 -13.75 17.86
N VAL A 285 -3.98 -13.54 16.56
CA VAL A 285 -3.26 -14.27 15.50
C VAL A 285 -2.13 -13.40 14.95
N PRO A 286 -0.89 -13.90 14.82
CA PRO A 286 0.20 -13.12 14.29
C PRO A 286 0.01 -12.94 12.79
N ARG A 287 0.29 -11.74 12.26
CA ARG A 287 0.19 -11.43 10.83
C ARG A 287 1.37 -10.59 10.45
N VAL A 288 2.03 -10.91 9.35
CA VAL A 288 3.15 -10.11 8.85
C VAL A 288 2.71 -8.64 8.75
N GLY A 289 3.46 -7.79 9.44
CA GLY A 289 3.25 -6.36 9.57
C GLY A 289 2.29 -5.89 10.67
N ALA A 290 1.63 -6.80 11.39
CA ALA A 290 0.89 -6.41 12.59
C ALA A 290 1.86 -5.90 13.66
N VAL A 291 1.41 -4.92 14.45
CA VAL A 291 2.15 -4.49 15.63
C VAL A 291 1.91 -5.52 16.73
N VAL A 292 2.99 -6.09 17.26
CA VAL A 292 2.95 -6.94 18.45
C VAL A 292 2.86 -6.03 19.66
N TRP A 293 1.86 -6.22 20.51
CA TRP A 293 1.68 -5.43 21.72
C TRP A 293 1.81 -6.30 22.97
N TYR A 294 2.71 -5.90 23.84
CA TYR A 294 2.91 -6.48 25.16
C TYR A 294 2.42 -5.51 26.22
N ALA A 295 1.44 -5.94 27.01
CA ALA A 295 1.06 -5.22 28.22
C ALA A 295 2.25 -5.15 29.19
N PRO A 296 2.25 -4.20 30.14
CA PRO A 296 3.32 -4.11 31.13
C PRO A 296 3.58 -5.44 31.85
N GLY A 297 4.83 -5.89 31.83
CA GLY A 297 5.26 -7.17 32.42
C GLY A 297 4.95 -8.43 31.60
N ALA A 298 4.21 -8.35 30.50
CA ALA A 298 3.92 -9.49 29.64
C ALA A 298 5.14 -9.89 28.80
N GLY A 299 5.45 -11.19 28.71
CA GLY A 299 6.55 -11.69 27.87
C GLY A 299 7.93 -11.13 28.21
N GLY A 300 8.13 -10.63 29.44
CA GLY A 300 9.36 -9.96 29.86
C GLY A 300 9.45 -8.48 29.45
N ALA A 301 8.37 -7.89 28.95
CA ALA A 301 8.28 -6.45 28.68
C ALA A 301 8.40 -5.61 29.97
N ASP A 302 8.74 -4.33 29.82
CA ASP A 302 8.87 -3.39 30.93
C ASP A 302 7.58 -3.36 31.79
N PRO A 303 7.68 -3.46 33.13
CA PRO A 303 6.51 -3.55 34.02
C PRO A 303 5.72 -2.25 34.15
N THR A 304 6.25 -1.12 33.66
CA THR A 304 5.59 0.19 33.68
C THR A 304 5.03 0.53 32.30
N TYR A 305 5.83 0.31 31.26
CA TYR A 305 5.54 0.83 29.92
C TYR A 305 5.08 -0.23 28.92
N GLY A 306 5.26 -1.52 29.19
CA GLY A 306 5.03 -2.58 28.20
C GLY A 306 6.04 -2.53 27.06
N HIS A 307 5.69 -3.13 25.91
CA HIS A 307 6.55 -3.14 24.73
C HIS A 307 5.74 -3.24 23.43
N VAL A 308 6.30 -2.73 22.33
CA VAL A 308 5.76 -2.95 20.98
C VAL A 308 6.85 -3.40 20.02
N ALA A 309 6.47 -4.27 19.09
CA ALA A 309 7.32 -4.74 17.99
C ALA A 309 6.47 -4.88 16.72
N VAL A 310 7.06 -5.35 15.62
CA VAL A 310 6.32 -5.63 14.38
C VAL A 310 6.57 -7.06 13.95
N VAL A 311 5.51 -7.77 13.56
CA VAL A 311 5.64 -9.13 13.02
C VAL A 311 6.35 -9.05 11.67
N LYS A 312 7.54 -9.65 11.61
CA LYS A 312 8.37 -9.74 10.42
C LYS A 312 7.99 -10.93 9.54
N GLU A 313 7.69 -12.06 10.16
CA GLU A 313 7.41 -13.34 9.51
C GLU A 313 6.49 -14.16 10.40
N VAL A 314 5.60 -14.96 9.83
CA VAL A 314 4.83 -15.98 10.55
C VAL A 314 5.24 -17.34 10.03
N LYS A 315 5.60 -18.25 10.93
CA LYS A 315 6.09 -19.60 10.60
C LYS A 315 4.94 -20.61 10.58
N ASP A 316 5.17 -21.72 9.88
CA ASP A 316 4.19 -22.80 9.76
C ASP A 316 3.85 -23.48 11.09
N ASP A 317 4.75 -23.42 12.07
CA ASP A 317 4.55 -23.97 13.43
C ASP A 317 3.71 -23.05 14.34
N GLY A 318 3.20 -21.94 13.81
CA GLY A 318 2.41 -20.96 14.54
C GLY A 318 3.22 -19.97 15.37
N THR A 319 4.55 -20.10 15.42
CA THR A 319 5.43 -19.05 15.96
C THR A 319 5.60 -17.93 14.93
N TYR A 320 6.10 -16.78 15.36
CA TYR A 320 6.36 -15.66 14.46
C TYR A 320 7.70 -15.02 14.79
N VAL A 321 8.33 -14.41 13.79
CA VAL A 321 9.51 -13.57 13.98
C VAL A 321 9.00 -12.15 14.18
N GLU A 322 9.37 -11.51 15.28
CA GLU A 322 9.23 -10.06 15.42
C GLU A 322 10.54 -9.34 15.14
N GLU A 323 10.40 -8.09 14.72
CA GLU A 323 11.46 -7.11 14.66
C GLU A 323 11.10 -5.86 15.47
N GLY A 324 12.11 -5.22 16.03
CA GLY A 324 11.90 -4.06 16.87
C GLY A 324 13.19 -3.39 17.30
N TYR A 325 13.03 -2.34 18.10
CA TYR A 325 14.08 -1.66 18.82
C TYR A 325 13.79 -1.71 20.31
N ASN A 326 14.83 -1.59 21.13
CA ASN A 326 14.72 -1.50 22.59
C ASN A 326 13.91 -2.63 23.26
N GLY A 327 14.00 -3.85 22.73
CA GLY A 327 13.32 -5.04 23.29
C GLY A 327 14.27 -6.03 23.97
N ASN A 328 15.57 -5.72 23.99
CA ASN A 328 16.63 -6.51 24.62
C ASN A 328 17.13 -5.80 25.89
N PRO A 329 17.66 -6.53 26.89
CA PRO A 329 18.31 -5.93 28.03
C PRO A 329 19.63 -5.24 27.63
N PRO A 330 20.11 -4.28 28.43
CA PRO A 330 21.44 -3.72 28.25
C PRO A 330 22.54 -4.79 28.21
N PRO A 331 23.60 -4.62 27.39
CA PRO A 331 23.93 -3.42 26.61
C PRO A 331 23.31 -3.37 25.20
N ASP A 332 22.49 -4.36 24.84
CA ASP A 332 21.88 -4.45 23.51
C ASP A 332 20.52 -3.73 23.42
N ASP A 333 20.17 -2.99 24.47
CA ASP A 333 19.02 -2.10 24.50
C ASP A 333 19.19 -0.97 23.47
N HIS A 334 18.08 -0.40 23.00
CA HIS A 334 18.06 0.61 21.92
C HIS A 334 18.73 0.21 20.59
N ASN A 335 18.94 -1.08 20.33
CA ASN A 335 19.41 -1.61 19.05
C ASN A 335 18.31 -2.41 18.33
N TYR A 336 18.43 -2.51 17.00
CA TYR A 336 17.57 -3.38 16.21
C TYR A 336 17.73 -4.83 16.65
N TYR A 337 16.62 -5.54 16.77
CA TYR A 337 16.61 -6.96 17.05
C TYR A 337 15.59 -7.69 16.18
N THR A 338 15.83 -8.99 16.05
CA THR A 338 14.78 -9.94 15.65
C THR A 338 14.77 -11.11 16.61
N ARG A 339 13.60 -11.69 16.87
CA ARG A 339 13.48 -12.92 17.65
C ARG A 339 12.26 -13.71 17.23
N THR A 340 12.33 -15.03 17.37
CA THR A 340 11.16 -15.90 17.23
C THR A 340 10.40 -15.95 18.56
N VAL A 341 9.09 -15.77 18.51
CA VAL A 341 8.21 -15.72 19.68
C VAL A 341 7.02 -16.65 19.47
N SER A 342 6.58 -17.31 20.55
CA SER A 342 5.33 -18.08 20.54
C SER A 342 4.13 -17.14 20.52
N ASN A 343 3.10 -17.50 19.77
CA ASN A 343 1.86 -16.72 19.66
C ASN A 343 1.15 -16.44 21.00
N GLU A 344 1.43 -17.24 22.04
CA GLU A 344 0.80 -17.12 23.35
C GLU A 344 1.43 -16.04 24.25
N ILE A 345 2.59 -15.49 23.87
CA ILE A 345 3.37 -14.58 24.71
C ILE A 345 2.88 -13.12 24.63
N PRO A 346 2.56 -12.55 23.46
CA PRO A 346 2.03 -11.20 23.35
C PRO A 346 0.66 -11.06 24.00
N SER A 347 0.34 -9.83 24.40
CA SER A 347 -0.99 -9.52 24.93
C SER A 347 -2.02 -9.27 23.83
N ALA A 348 -1.59 -8.74 22.67
CA ALA A 348 -2.42 -8.60 21.48
C ALA A 348 -1.57 -8.38 20.23
N PHE A 349 -2.16 -8.62 19.06
CA PHE A 349 -1.69 -8.07 17.80
C PHE A 349 -2.60 -6.91 17.39
N LEU A 350 -1.99 -5.77 17.06
CA LEU A 350 -2.68 -4.60 16.56
C LEU A 350 -2.56 -4.60 15.05
N TYR A 351 -3.68 -4.79 14.38
CA TYR A 351 -3.73 -5.02 12.95
C TYR A 351 -3.88 -3.70 12.22
N LEU A 352 -3.12 -3.52 11.16
CA LEU A 352 -3.41 -2.46 10.22
C LEU A 352 -4.80 -2.71 9.60
N PRO A 353 -5.53 -1.69 9.13
CA PRO A 353 -6.87 -1.87 8.52
C PRO A 353 -6.88 -2.84 7.33
N THR A 354 -5.71 -3.11 6.75
CA THR A 354 -5.52 -4.10 5.68
C THR A 354 -5.45 -5.55 6.20
N GLN A 355 -5.51 -5.77 7.51
CA GLN A 355 -5.20 -7.03 8.21
C GLN A 355 -6.33 -7.48 9.18
N GLU A 356 -7.62 -7.32 8.86
CA GLU A 356 -8.73 -7.70 9.77
C GLU A 356 -8.94 -9.22 10.01
N GLU A 357 -9.27 -9.62 11.25
CA GLU A 357 -9.70 -10.98 11.60
C GLU A 357 -11.09 -11.28 11.00
N LYS A 358 -11.15 -12.24 10.07
CA LYS A 358 -12.42 -12.87 9.68
C LYS A 358 -12.95 -13.63 10.90
N LYS A 359 -14.00 -13.12 11.52
CA LYS A 359 -14.74 -13.81 12.60
C LYS A 359 -15.47 -15.03 12.08
#